data_AF-A0A7X8QJZ8-F1
#
_entry.id   AF-A0A7X8QJZ8-F1
#
_cell.length_a   1.000
_cell.length_b   1.000
_cell.length_c   1.000
_cell.angle_alpha   90.00
_cell.angle_beta   90.00
_cell.angle_gamma   90.00
#
_symmetry.space_group_name_H-M   'P 1'
#
loop_
_entity.id
_entity.type
_entity.pdbx_description
1 polymer ?
#
loop_
_entity_poly.entity_id
_entity_poly.type
_entity_poly.pdbx_seq_one_letter_code
_entity_poly.pdbx_strand_id
1 'polypeptide(L)'
;MSPIEFKPLTIEDKPIYDVYYNKSGTRISDVHMASRMAWGKGFNYVWTEIRDTLLVLSPKSVFSTIHFSMPLGLTSKEQMEGIVDDLWDEYAPRFAEQTGSEP
;
A
#
# COMPACT_ATOMS: atom_id res chain seq x y z
N MET A 1 -0.48 -10.35 17.15
CA MET A 1 -0.22 -10.77 15.75
C MET A 1 1.24 -10.47 15.43
N SER A 2 1.87 -11.21 14.52
CA SER A 2 3.18 -10.80 14.00
C SER A 2 3.03 -9.46 13.26
N PRO A 3 4.05 -8.58 13.27
CA PRO A 3 3.99 -7.32 12.53
C PRO A 3 3.78 -7.58 11.04
N ILE A 4 3.01 -6.72 10.39
CA ILE A 4 2.79 -6.79 8.94
C ILE A 4 4.09 -6.35 8.27
N GLU A 5 4.73 -7.28 7.57
CA GLU A 5 5.97 -6.99 6.88
C GLU A 5 5.71 -6.43 5.49
N PHE A 6 6.32 -5.28 5.21
CA PHE A 6 6.37 -4.68 3.89
C PHE A 6 7.76 -4.88 3.28
N LYS A 7 7.78 -5.33 2.03
CA LYS A 7 9.03 -5.54 1.29
C LYS A 7 9.18 -4.54 0.14
N PRO A 8 10.40 -4.21 -0.28
CA PRO A 8 10.63 -3.32 -1.42
C PRO A 8 9.87 -3.79 -2.67
N LEU A 9 9.20 -2.86 -3.35
CA LEU A 9 8.57 -3.14 -4.64
C LEU A 9 9.62 -3.09 -5.75
N THR A 10 9.81 -4.21 -6.43
CA THR A 10 10.81 -4.39 -7.48
C THR A 10 10.16 -4.88 -8.77
N ILE A 11 10.88 -4.82 -9.89
CA ILE A 11 10.36 -5.30 -11.18
C ILE A 11 10.00 -6.80 -11.16
N GLU A 12 10.67 -7.59 -10.34
CA GLU A 12 10.42 -9.02 -10.18
C GLU A 12 9.05 -9.31 -9.56
N ASP A 13 8.44 -8.34 -8.88
CA ASP A 13 7.11 -8.46 -8.31
C ASP A 13 5.99 -8.25 -9.36
N LYS A 14 6.33 -7.92 -10.61
CA LYS A 14 5.35 -7.65 -11.66
C LYS A 14 4.31 -8.78 -11.83
N PRO A 15 4.65 -10.08 -11.82
CA PRO A 15 3.66 -11.14 -11.98
C PRO A 15 2.57 -11.12 -10.92
N ILE A 16 2.93 -10.91 -9.64
CA ILE A 16 1.92 -10.82 -8.57
C ILE A 16 1.19 -9.48 -8.59
N TYR A 17 1.90 -8.39 -8.90
CA TYR A 17 1.29 -7.07 -9.06
C TYR A 17 0.18 -7.06 -10.10
N ASP A 18 0.45 -7.67 -11.28
CA ASP A 18 -0.50 -7.71 -12.39
C ASP A 18 -1.77 -8.50 -12.03
N VAL A 19 -1.67 -9.55 -11.21
CA VAL A 19 -2.85 -10.29 -10.71
C VAL A 19 -3.79 -9.33 -9.98
N TYR A 20 -3.26 -8.58 -9.01
CA TYR A 20 -4.04 -7.64 -8.20
C TYR A 20 -4.51 -6.42 -8.98
N TYR A 21 -3.64 -5.83 -9.82
CA TYR A 21 -3.99 -4.69 -10.67
C TYR A 21 -5.15 -5.03 -11.61
N ASN A 22 -5.10 -6.19 -12.27
CA ASN A 22 -6.16 -6.64 -13.16
C ASN A 22 -7.46 -6.94 -12.40
N LYS A 23 -7.35 -7.56 -11.21
CA LYS A 23 -8.49 -7.81 -10.33
C LYS A 23 -9.20 -6.51 -9.91
N SER A 24 -8.48 -5.42 -9.71
CA SER A 24 -9.06 -4.11 -9.37
C SER A 24 -9.92 -3.50 -10.48
N GLY A 25 -9.71 -3.88 -11.75
CA GLY A 25 -10.36 -3.24 -12.90
C GLY A 25 -10.08 -1.73 -13.04
N THR A 26 -9.10 -1.20 -12.32
CA THR A 26 -8.76 0.23 -12.29
C THR A 26 -8.09 0.66 -13.59
N ARG A 27 -8.27 1.94 -13.95
CA ARG A 27 -7.60 2.58 -15.10
C ARG A 27 -6.70 3.74 -14.67
N ILE A 28 -6.38 3.84 -13.39
CA ILE A 28 -5.51 4.88 -12.86
C ILE A 28 -4.08 4.56 -13.27
N SER A 29 -3.49 5.40 -14.12
CA SER A 29 -2.11 5.22 -14.62
C SER A 29 -1.08 5.12 -13.49
N ASP A 30 -1.27 5.89 -12.43
CA ASP A 30 -0.31 6.04 -11.35
C ASP A 30 -0.16 4.76 -10.51
N VAL A 31 -1.19 3.91 -10.53
CA VAL A 31 -1.17 2.60 -9.86
C VAL A 31 -0.76 1.46 -10.80
N HIS A 32 -0.42 1.75 -12.06
CA HIS A 32 0.16 0.75 -12.94
C HIS A 32 1.64 0.49 -12.56
N MET A 33 2.08 -0.77 -12.68
CA MET A 33 3.43 -1.19 -12.31
C MET A 33 4.53 -0.34 -12.98
N ALA A 34 4.35 0.02 -14.25
CA ALA A 34 5.32 0.87 -14.97
C ALA A 34 5.51 2.23 -14.28
N SER A 35 4.43 2.85 -13.80
CA SER A 35 4.49 4.11 -13.05
C SER A 35 5.20 3.91 -11.72
N ARG A 36 4.90 2.81 -11.00
CA ARG A 36 5.59 2.47 -9.75
C ARG A 36 7.09 2.29 -9.93
N MET A 37 7.52 1.69 -11.03
CA MET A 37 8.94 1.53 -11.35
C MET A 37 9.61 2.85 -11.74
N ALA A 38 8.96 3.66 -12.57
CA ALA A 38 9.48 4.96 -12.99
C ALA A 38 9.71 5.90 -11.81
N TRP A 39 8.76 5.93 -10.87
CA TRP A 39 8.82 6.82 -9.70
C TRP A 39 9.38 6.17 -8.44
N GLY A 40 9.70 4.87 -8.48
CA GLY A 40 10.09 4.09 -7.30
C GLY A 40 11.31 4.63 -6.57
N LYS A 41 12.28 5.23 -7.29
CA LYS A 41 13.45 5.88 -6.67
C LYS A 41 13.09 7.09 -5.81
N GLY A 42 12.02 7.81 -6.15
CA GLY A 42 11.56 8.97 -5.39
C GLY A 42 10.66 8.59 -4.23
N PHE A 43 9.79 7.59 -4.43
CA PHE A 43 8.78 7.23 -3.43
C PHE A 43 9.16 6.04 -2.55
N ASN A 44 10.23 5.31 -2.87
CA ASN A 44 10.67 4.13 -2.11
C ASN A 44 9.53 3.14 -1.84
N TYR A 45 8.75 2.79 -2.87
CA TYR A 45 7.56 1.97 -2.69
C TYR A 45 7.89 0.62 -2.06
N VAL A 46 7.12 0.25 -1.05
CA VAL A 46 7.10 -1.09 -0.45
C VAL A 46 5.69 -1.66 -0.54
N TRP A 47 5.56 -2.97 -0.49
CA TRP A 47 4.29 -3.65 -0.63
C TRP A 47 4.13 -4.85 0.30
N THR A 48 2.88 -5.21 0.55
CA THR A 48 2.48 -6.45 1.24
C THR A 48 1.13 -6.93 0.71
N GLU A 49 0.75 -8.15 1.07
CA GLU A 49 -0.56 -8.73 0.77
C GLU A 49 -1.34 -8.94 2.06
N ILE A 50 -2.56 -8.39 2.13
CA ILE A 50 -3.47 -8.55 3.26
C ILE A 50 -4.85 -8.85 2.71
N ARG A 51 -5.49 -9.89 3.25
CA ARG A 51 -6.88 -10.26 2.91
C ARG A 51 -7.11 -10.32 1.39
N ASP A 52 -6.19 -10.90 0.62
CA ASP A 52 -6.27 -10.97 -0.85
C ASP A 52 -6.40 -9.59 -1.53
N THR A 53 -5.64 -8.62 -1.00
CA THR A 53 -5.44 -7.27 -1.52
C THR A 53 -3.96 -6.92 -1.44
N LEU A 54 -3.42 -6.40 -2.54
CA LEU A 54 -2.08 -5.85 -2.59
C LEU A 54 -2.10 -4.40 -2.09
N LEU A 55 -1.38 -4.15 -1.01
CA LEU A 55 -1.15 -2.82 -0.50
C LEU A 55 0.23 -2.34 -0.92
N VAL A 56 0.28 -1.12 -1.44
CA VAL A 56 1.53 -0.42 -1.72
C VAL A 56 1.56 0.82 -0.86
N LEU A 57 2.66 1.03 -0.14
CA LEU A 57 2.90 2.28 0.56
C LEU A 57 4.24 2.89 0.20
N SER A 58 4.36 4.17 0.52
CA SER A 58 5.61 4.90 0.55
C SER A 58 5.97 5.18 2.01
N PRO A 59 6.99 4.51 2.57
CA PRO A 59 7.43 4.75 3.94
C PRO A 59 8.35 5.97 3.91
N LYS A 60 7.85 7.13 4.36
CA LYS A 60 8.61 8.38 4.55
C LYS A 60 9.60 8.67 3.41
N SER A 61 9.07 9.11 2.28
CA SER A 61 9.82 9.45 1.08
C SER A 61 9.72 10.96 0.76
N VAL A 62 9.68 11.34 -0.51
CA VAL A 62 9.28 12.68 -0.96
C VAL A 62 7.94 13.17 -0.37
N PHE A 63 7.06 12.27 0.08
CA PHE A 63 5.80 12.66 0.75
C PHE A 63 5.99 13.19 2.18
N SER A 64 7.19 13.09 2.78
CA SER A 64 7.51 13.45 4.17
C SER A 64 6.73 12.69 5.28
N THR A 65 5.63 12.03 4.92
CA THR A 65 4.78 11.17 5.76
C THR A 65 4.60 9.78 5.12
N ILE A 66 3.94 8.86 5.85
CA ILE A 66 3.53 7.57 5.30
C ILE A 66 2.35 7.80 4.35
N HIS A 67 2.43 7.24 3.15
CA HIS A 67 1.37 7.37 2.17
C HIS A 67 0.99 6.01 1.58
N PHE A 68 -0.26 5.59 1.78
CA PHE A 68 -0.82 4.42 1.14
C PHE A 68 -1.34 4.77 -0.25
N SER A 69 -1.03 3.92 -1.23
CA SER A 69 -1.69 3.92 -2.54
C SER A 69 -3.13 3.40 -2.40
N MET A 70 -3.95 3.64 -3.43
CA MET A 70 -5.14 2.83 -3.69
C MET A 70 -4.79 1.32 -3.54
N PRO A 71 -5.52 0.56 -2.70
CA PRO A 71 -5.40 -0.89 -2.60
C PRO A 71 -5.75 -1.58 -3.93
N LEU A 72 -5.05 -2.66 -4.28
CA LEU A 72 -5.34 -3.43 -5.50
C LEU A 72 -5.92 -4.81 -5.18
N GLY A 73 -6.98 -5.20 -5.88
CA GLY A 73 -7.72 -6.44 -5.66
C GLY A 73 -8.83 -6.35 -4.60
N LEU A 74 -9.15 -5.13 -4.17
CA LEU A 74 -10.29 -4.87 -3.29
C LEU A 74 -11.60 -5.16 -4.02
N THR A 75 -12.48 -5.92 -3.40
CA THR A 75 -13.75 -6.40 -3.98
C THR A 75 -14.98 -6.10 -3.13
N SER A 76 -14.80 -5.79 -1.85
CA SER A 76 -15.91 -5.46 -0.95
C SER A 76 -15.52 -4.45 0.12
N LYS A 77 -16.54 -3.88 0.76
CA LYS A 77 -16.38 -2.96 1.89
C LYS A 77 -15.77 -3.67 3.10
N GLU A 78 -16.22 -4.88 3.40
CA GLU A 78 -15.79 -5.68 4.54
C GLU A 78 -14.31 -6.05 4.44
N GLN A 79 -13.82 -6.26 3.22
CA GLN A 79 -12.40 -6.47 2.96
C GLN A 79 -11.58 -5.22 3.33
N MET A 80 -12.08 -4.02 3.00
CA MET A 80 -11.43 -2.76 3.36
C MET A 80 -11.45 -2.51 4.86
N GLU A 81 -12.60 -2.72 5.52
CA GLU A 81 -12.71 -2.59 6.98
C GLU A 81 -11.74 -3.52 7.69
N GLY A 82 -11.67 -4.78 7.27
CA GLY A 82 -10.71 -5.73 7.84
C GLY A 82 -9.24 -5.35 7.60
N ILE A 83 -8.90 -4.74 6.45
CA ILE A 83 -7.55 -4.22 6.21
C ILE A 83 -7.23 -3.07 7.17
N VAL A 84 -8.18 -2.17 7.42
CA VAL A 84 -7.99 -1.07 8.38
C VAL A 84 -7.77 -1.63 9.78
N ASP A 85 -8.59 -2.60 10.21
CA ASP A 85 -8.44 -3.25 11.51
C ASP A 85 -7.05 -3.92 11.66
N ASP A 86 -6.59 -4.65 10.63
CA ASP A 86 -5.29 -5.32 10.66
C ASP A 86 -4.11 -4.33 10.76
N LEU A 87 -4.27 -3.12 10.23
CA LEU A 87 -3.23 -2.08 10.21
C LEU A 87 -3.30 -1.13 11.42
N TRP A 88 -4.45 -1.01 12.08
CA TRP A 88 -4.74 0.12 12.98
C TRP A 88 -3.74 0.23 14.13
N ASP A 89 -3.47 -0.87 14.83
CA ASP A 89 -2.58 -0.88 16.00
C ASP A 89 -1.16 -0.40 15.66
N GLU A 90 -0.65 -0.72 14.46
CA GLU A 90 0.68 -0.31 14.04
C GLU A 90 0.71 1.13 13.51
N TYR A 91 -0.33 1.55 12.79
CA TYR A 91 -0.30 2.80 12.02
C TYR A 91 -1.00 3.98 12.70
N ALA A 92 -1.92 3.77 13.64
CA ALA A 92 -2.58 4.84 14.38
C ALA A 92 -1.59 5.71 15.18
N PRO A 93 -0.60 5.16 15.93
CA PRO A 93 0.40 5.98 16.60
C PRO A 93 1.26 6.80 15.61
N ARG A 94 1.60 6.21 14.47
CA ARG A 94 2.40 6.87 13.42
C ARG A 94 1.62 7.99 12.72
N PHE A 95 0.30 7.86 12.60
CA PHE A 95 -0.57 8.92 12.09
C PHE A 95 -0.67 10.09 13.07
N ALA A 96 -0.81 9.80 14.36
CA ALA A 96 -0.83 10.81 15.42
C ALA A 96 0.47 11.64 15.43
N GLU A 97 1.63 10.96 15.33
CA GLU A 97 2.94 11.62 15.18
C GLU A 97 3.04 12.51 13.93
N GLN A 98 2.43 12.11 12.82
CA GLN A 98 2.48 12.86 11.55
C GLN A 98 1.57 14.08 11.52
N THR A 99 0.45 14.04 12.23
CA THR A 99 -0.60 15.07 12.15
C THR A 99 -0.69 15.96 13.38
N GLY A 100 0.04 15.63 14.46
CA GLY A 100 -0.06 16.33 15.75
C GLY A 100 -1.44 16.19 16.40
N SER A 101 -2.24 15.21 15.96
CA SER A 101 -3.58 14.90 16.47
C SER A 101 -3.53 13.63 17.31
N GLU A 102 -4.35 13.53 18.35
CA GLU A 102 -4.53 12.25 19.06
C GLU A 102 -5.21 11.21 18.13
N PRO A 103 -4.85 9.92 18.22
CA PRO A 103 -5.39 8.87 17.36
C PRO A 103 -6.88 8.58 17.57
#